data_AF-A0A3P7E1F4-F1
#
_entry.id   AF-A0A3P7E1F4-F1
#
_cell.length_a   1.000
_cell.length_b   1.000
_cell.length_c   1.000
_cell.angle_alpha   90.00
_cell.angle_beta   90.00
_cell.angle_gamma   90.00
#
_symmetry.space_group_name_H-M   'P 1'
#
loop_
_entity.id
_entity.type
_entity.pdbx_description
1 polymer ?
#
loop_
_entity_poly.entity_id
_entity_poly.type
_entity_poly.pdbx_seq_one_letter_code
_entity_poly.pdbx_strand_id
1 'polypeptide(L)'
;MLIGEWKRYARFSGRYELLKGVPEEFDKILEMIDNIKYFERPDYRTFRKLINNVFIRLKLNRNAPFEWQTNPSLIQKASVIGDQGQSCFISYRLRELTRKRDDTIFLP
;
A
#
# COMPACT_ATOMS: atom_id res chain seq x y z
N MET A 1 -2.72 -12.97 -16.29
CA MET A 1 -2.55 -11.59 -16.79
C MET A 1 -1.38 -10.94 -16.10
N LEU A 2 -0.52 -10.28 -16.88
CA LEU A 2 0.50 -9.38 -16.35
C LEU A 2 -0.15 -8.09 -15.82
N ILE A 3 0.56 -7.36 -14.96
CA ILE A 3 0.05 -6.11 -14.37
C ILE A 3 -0.37 -5.09 -15.44
N GLY A 4 0.33 -5.03 -16.58
CA GLY A 4 0.01 -4.14 -17.69
C GLY A 4 -1.30 -4.51 -18.39
N GLU A 5 -1.57 -5.80 -18.55
CA GLU A 5 -2.81 -6.29 -19.17
C GLU A 5 -4.02 -5.99 -18.29
N TRP A 6 -3.88 -6.17 -16.97
CA TRP A 6 -4.92 -5.80 -16.00
C TRP A 6 -5.21 -4.30 -16.02
N LYS A 7 -4.17 -3.46 -16.04
CA LYS A 7 -4.34 -2.01 -16.19
C LYS A 7 -5.10 -1.68 -17.46
N ARG A 8 -4.73 -2.27 -18.60
CA ARG A 8 -5.43 -2.04 -19.87
C ARG A 8 -6.89 -2.50 -19.80
N TYR A 9 -7.13 -3.73 -19.34
CA TYR A 9 -8.48 -4.28 -19.20
C TYR A 9 -9.39 -3.37 -18.36
N ALA A 10 -8.93 -2.96 -17.18
CA ALA A 10 -9.70 -2.11 -16.28
C ALA A 10 -10.05 -0.72 -16.84
N ARG A 11 -9.32 -0.25 -17.86
CA ARG A 11 -9.57 1.05 -18.51
C ARG A 11 -10.60 0.97 -19.62
N PHE A 12 -10.60 -0.10 -20.39
CA PHE A 12 -11.40 -0.20 -21.61
C PHE A 12 -12.66 -1.05 -21.45
N SER A 13 -12.63 -2.10 -20.62
CA SER A 13 -13.71 -3.11 -20.60
C SER A 13 -14.06 -3.61 -19.20
N GLY A 14 -13.11 -3.63 -18.27
CA GLY A 14 -13.27 -4.13 -16.91
C GLY A 14 -13.46 -3.05 -15.86
N ARG A 15 -13.86 -1.85 -16.27
CA ARG A 15 -13.96 -0.71 -15.36
C ARG A 15 -15.03 -0.94 -14.29
N TYR A 16 -16.17 -1.50 -14.71
CA TYR A 16 -17.25 -1.87 -13.82
C TYR A 16 -16.79 -2.92 -12.79
N GLU A 17 -16.10 -3.97 -13.25
CA GLU A 17 -15.57 -5.02 -12.39
C GLU A 17 -14.56 -4.49 -11.37
N LEU A 18 -13.68 -3.57 -11.80
CA LEU A 18 -12.70 -2.94 -10.91
C LEU A 18 -13.39 -2.11 -9.81
N LEU A 19 -14.44 -1.37 -10.17
CA LEU A 19 -15.11 -0.43 -9.28
C LEU A 19 -16.34 -1.04 -8.59
N LYS A 20 -16.58 -2.34 -8.76
CA LYS A 20 -17.70 -3.04 -8.14
C LYS A 20 -17.58 -2.98 -6.62
N GLY A 21 -18.60 -2.42 -5.97
CA GLY A 21 -18.64 -2.24 -4.51
C GLY A 21 -17.84 -1.04 -3.99
N VAL A 22 -17.27 -0.23 -4.89
CA VAL A 22 -16.52 0.98 -4.55
C VAL A 22 -17.45 2.20 -4.66
N PRO A 23 -17.28 3.25 -3.83
CA PRO A 23 -18.04 4.49 -3.96
C PRO A 23 -17.94 5.11 -5.36
N GLU A 24 -19.04 5.66 -5.89
CA GLU A 24 -19.12 6.25 -7.25
C GLU A 24 -18.09 7.36 -7.51
N GLU A 25 -17.65 8.06 -6.47
CA GLU A 25 -16.65 9.11 -6.55
C GLU A 25 -15.30 8.57 -7.06
N PHE A 26 -15.00 7.28 -6.87
CA PHE A 26 -13.81 6.65 -7.39
C PHE A 26 -13.82 6.49 -8.91
N ASP A 27 -15.00 6.37 -9.52
CA ASP A 27 -15.09 6.35 -10.98
C ASP A 27 -14.64 7.69 -11.57
N LYS A 28 -15.09 8.80 -10.96
CA LYS A 28 -14.66 10.15 -11.32
C LYS A 28 -13.16 10.36 -11.09
N ILE A 29 -12.63 9.88 -9.96
CA ILE A 29 -11.18 9.94 -9.70
C ILE A 29 -10.41 9.16 -10.76
N LEU A 30 -10.89 7.98 -11.16
CA LEU A 30 -10.23 7.15 -12.14
C LEU A 30 -10.26 7.80 -13.53
N GLU A 31 -11.38 8.39 -13.92
CA GLU A 31 -11.51 9.16 -15.16
C GLU A 31 -10.54 10.36 -15.18
N MET A 32 -10.41 11.07 -14.06
CA MET A 32 -9.41 12.13 -13.94
C MET A 32 -7.99 11.61 -14.09
N ILE A 33 -7.65 10.48 -13.46
CA ILE A 33 -6.32 9.85 -13.59
C ILE A 33 -6.02 9.49 -15.05
N ASP A 34 -7.02 8.99 -15.79
CA ASP A 34 -6.87 8.54 -17.17
C ASP A 34 -6.64 9.69 -18.15
N ASN A 35 -7.13 10.89 -17.80
CA ASN A 35 -6.98 12.10 -18.59
C ASN A 35 -5.73 12.94 -18.23
N ILE A 36 -5.01 12.60 -17.17
CA ILE A 36 -3.77 13.30 -16.79
C ILE A 36 -2.64 12.91 -17.73
N LYS A 37 -2.01 13.90 -18.36
CA LYS A 37 -0.79 13.67 -19.15
C LYS A 37 0.40 13.44 -18.22
N TYR A 38 1.41 12.75 -18.74
CA TYR A 38 2.64 12.43 -17.99
C TYR A 38 3.31 13.65 -17.32
N PHE A 39 3.29 14.82 -17.98
CA PHE A 39 3.90 16.05 -17.49
C PHE A 39 2.94 16.96 -16.70
N GLU A 40 1.67 16.58 -16.61
CA GLU A 40 0.67 17.36 -15.88
C GLU A 40 0.66 16.96 -14.40
N ARG A 41 0.44 17.96 -13.54
CA ARG A 41 0.31 17.72 -12.10
C ARG A 41 -1.13 17.30 -11.78
N PRO A 42 -1.35 16.19 -11.05
CA PRO A 42 -2.69 15.79 -10.62
C PRO A 42 -3.36 16.84 -9.72
N ASP A 43 -4.66 17.07 -9.93
CA ASP A 43 -5.47 17.93 -9.05
C ASP A 43 -5.87 17.19 -7.77
N TYR A 44 -4.93 17.11 -6.84
CA TYR A 44 -5.14 16.52 -5.52
C TYR A 44 -6.21 17.25 -4.69
N ARG A 45 -6.55 18.51 -5.00
CA ARG A 45 -7.63 19.22 -4.29
C ARG A 45 -8.98 18.63 -4.66
N THR A 46 -9.19 18.36 -5.94
CA THR A 46 -10.43 17.73 -6.42
C THR A 46 -10.53 16.28 -5.96
N PHE A 47 -9.44 15.51 -5.96
CA PHE A 47 -9.43 14.17 -5.38
C PHE A 47 -9.84 14.19 -3.90
N ARG A 48 -9.28 15.12 -3.12
CA ARG A 48 -9.65 15.27 -1.71
C ARG A 48 -11.12 15.60 -1.52
N LYS A 49 -11.70 16.47 -2.38
CA LYS A 49 -13.13 16.79 -2.34
C LYS A 49 -13.98 15.54 -2.61
N LEU A 50 -13.64 14.77 -3.64
CA LEU A 50 -14.34 13.53 -3.99
C LEU A 50 -14.29 12.52 -2.84
N ILE A 51 -13.12 12.31 -2.23
CA ILE A 51 -12.97 11.44 -1.05
C ILE A 51 -13.80 11.97 0.12
N ASN A 52 -13.76 13.27 0.42
CA ASN A 52 -14.56 13.85 1.50
C ASN A 52 -16.07 13.67 1.27
N ASN A 53 -16.54 13.74 0.03
CA ASN A 53 -17.94 13.49 -0.30
C ASN A 53 -18.36 12.07 0.07
N VAL A 54 -17.49 11.07 -0.12
CA VAL A 54 -17.72 9.69 0.34
C VAL A 54 -17.94 9.67 1.86
N PHE A 55 -17.05 10.30 2.63
CA PHE A 55 -17.16 10.34 4.10
C PHE A 55 -18.48 10.99 4.55
N ILE A 56 -18.89 12.09 3.92
CA ILE A 56 -20.14 12.79 4.24
C ILE A 56 -21.35 11.92 3.88
N ARG A 57 -21.40 11.41 2.65
CA ARG A 57 -22.52 10.64 2.11
C ARG A 57 -22.74 9.33 2.87
N LEU A 58 -21.66 8.62 3.21
CA LEU A 58 -21.69 7.36 3.95
C LEU A 58 -21.67 7.56 5.49
N LYS A 59 -21.66 8.81 5.96
CA LYS A 59 -21.63 9.18 7.39
C LYS A 59 -20.48 8.50 8.15
N LEU A 60 -19.31 8.43 7.53
CA LEU A 60 -18.12 7.79 8.10
C LEU A 60 -17.39 8.75 9.05
N ASN A 61 -16.92 8.22 10.17
CA ASN A 61 -16.09 8.98 11.10
C ASN A 61 -14.65 9.05 10.60
N ARG A 62 -14.21 10.26 10.24
CA ARG A 62 -12.84 10.52 9.77
C ARG A 62 -11.76 10.32 10.84
N ASN A 63 -12.14 10.38 12.11
CA ASN A 63 -11.24 10.23 13.25
C ASN A 63 -11.28 8.81 13.83
N ALA A 64 -11.99 7.87 13.18
CA ALA A 64 -11.95 6.48 13.58
C ALA A 64 -10.51 5.94 13.47
N PRO A 65 -10.03 5.15 14.44
CA PRO A 65 -8.75 4.49 14.31
C PRO A 65 -8.78 3.49 13.14
N PHE A 66 -7.65 3.34 12.46
CA PHE A 66 -7.49 2.29 11.46
C PHE A 66 -7.51 0.91 12.12
N GLU A 67 -7.86 -0.13 11.36
CA GLU A 67 -8.02 -1.51 11.85
C GLU A 67 -6.76 -2.05 12.55
N TRP A 68 -5.57 -1.68 12.05
CA TRP A 68 -4.30 -2.08 12.66
C TRP A 68 -3.97 -1.35 13.96
N GLN A 69 -4.64 -0.24 14.25
CA GLN A 69 -4.46 0.50 15.52
C GLN A 69 -5.29 -0.10 16.67
N THR A 70 -6.27 -0.95 16.36
CA THR A 70 -7.13 -1.59 17.36
C THR A 70 -6.89 -3.09 17.48
N ASN A 71 -6.19 -3.71 16.52
CA ASN A 71 -5.89 -5.12 16.55
C ASN A 71 -4.80 -5.46 17.59
N PRO A 72 -5.12 -6.20 18.68
CA PRO A 72 -4.17 -6.49 19.75
C PRO A 72 -2.94 -7.27 19.27
N SER A 73 -3.12 -8.19 18.32
CA SER A 73 -2.01 -9.00 17.79
C SER A 73 -1.00 -8.15 17.00
N LEU A 74 -1.49 -7.15 16.25
CA LEU A 74 -0.64 -6.23 15.50
C LEU A 74 0.04 -5.23 16.42
N ILE A 75 -0.67 -4.72 17.43
CA ILE A 75 -0.08 -3.82 18.44
C ILE A 75 1.03 -4.53 19.22
N GLN A 76 0.80 -5.77 19.65
CA GLN A 76 1.82 -6.58 20.33
C GLN A 76 3.00 -6.90 19.40
N LYS A 77 2.74 -7.24 18.14
CA LYS A 77 3.81 -7.46 17.17
C LYS A 77 4.62 -6.18 16.93
N ALA A 78 3.97 -5.03 16.83
CA ALA A 78 4.64 -3.74 16.66
C ALA A 78 5.45 -3.35 17.91
N SER A 79 4.96 -3.63 19.12
CA SER A 79 5.69 -3.32 20.36
C SER A 79 6.96 -4.17 20.54
N VAL A 80 6.92 -5.43 20.12
CA VAL A 80 8.09 -6.33 20.15
C VAL A 80 9.09 -5.97 19.04
N ILE A 81 8.61 -5.50 17.89
CA ILE A 81 9.46 -5.14 16.76
C ILE A 81 10.13 -3.77 16.97
N GLY A 82 9.50 -2.84 17.68
CA GLY A 82 10.06 -1.53 18.01
C GLY A 82 10.71 -0.82 16.81
N ASP A 83 11.72 0.03 17.08
CA ASP A 83 12.52 0.69 16.03
C ASP A 83 13.47 -0.27 15.29
N GLN A 84 13.66 -1.50 15.81
CA GLN A 84 14.51 -2.52 15.20
C GLN A 84 13.68 -3.52 14.40
N GLY A 85 12.90 -2.98 13.45
CA GLY A 85 12.13 -3.68 12.43
C GLY A 85 12.66 -5.08 12.07
N GLN A 86 11.79 -6.00 11.64
CA GLN A 86 12.21 -7.34 11.15
C GLN A 86 13.41 -7.27 10.20
N SER A 87 13.53 -6.22 9.38
CA SER A 87 14.70 -5.97 8.54
C SER A 87 16.02 -5.82 9.32
N CYS A 88 16.02 -5.14 10.46
CA CYS A 88 17.18 -4.96 11.34
C CYS A 88 17.60 -6.30 11.97
N PHE A 89 16.64 -7.07 12.49
CA PHE A 89 16.89 -8.41 13.03
C PHE A 89 17.42 -9.38 11.96
N ILE A 90 16.81 -9.38 10.77
CA ILE A 90 17.26 -10.18 9.63
C ILE A 90 18.66 -9.76 9.18
N SER A 91 18.94 -8.46 9.11
CA SER A 91 20.26 -7.93 8.74
C SER A 91 21.33 -8.29 9.76
N TYR A 92 21.01 -8.21 11.06
CA TYR A 92 21.89 -8.66 12.14
C TYR A 92 22.18 -10.16 12.01
N ARG A 93 21.14 -10.99 11.85
CA ARG A 93 21.29 -12.44 11.68
C ARG A 93 22.09 -12.80 10.42
N LEU A 94 21.92 -12.07 9.32
CA LEU A 94 22.72 -12.20 8.10
C LEU A 94 24.19 -11.89 8.36
N ARG A 95 24.50 -10.80 9.09
CA ARG A 95 25.89 -10.45 9.48
C ARG A 95 26.52 -11.53 10.36
N GLU A 96 25.80 -12.05 11.35
CA GLU A 96 26.31 -13.12 12.22
C GLU A 96 26.61 -14.41 11.44
N LEU A 97 25.77 -14.74 10.45
CA LEU A 97 25.97 -15.91 9.59
C LEU A 97 27.14 -15.73 8.60
N THR A 98 27.36 -14.51 8.08
CA THR A 98 28.53 -14.23 7.22
C THR A 98 29.82 -14.12 8.02
N ARG A 99 29.79 -13.68 9.28
CA ARG A 99 30.96 -13.62 10.16
C ARG A 99 31.52 -15.00 10.53
N LYS A 100 30.71 -16.06 10.42
CA LYS A 100 31.08 -17.45 10.78
C LYS A 100 31.59 -18.30 9.62
N ARG A 101 31.84 -17.75 8.42
CA ARG A 101 32.11 -18.57 7.22
C ARG A 101 33.57 -18.73 6.77
N ASP A 102 34.57 -18.27 7.52
CA ASP A 102 35.99 -18.44 7.16
C ASP A 102 36.77 -19.37 8.11
N ASP A 103 36.15 -20.44 8.61
CA ASP A 103 36.88 -21.57 9.26
C ASP A 103 37.21 -22.69 8.26
N THR A 104 37.21 -22.43 6.95
CA THR A 104 37.85 -23.33 5.98
C THR A 104 39.36 -23.15 6.08
N ILE A 105 39.94 -23.86 7.05
CA ILE A 105 41.36 -24.15 7.13
C ILE A 105 41.76 -24.80 5.81
N PHE A 106 42.46 -24.05 4.96
CA PHE A 106 43.33 -24.65 3.95
C PHE A 106 44.48 -25.30 4.70
N LEU A 107 44.36 -26.60 4.97
CA LEU A 107 45.54 -27.40 5.27
C LEU A 107 46.31 -27.61 3.95
N PRO A 108 47.65 -27.45 3.98
CA PRO A 108 48.51 -27.57 2.81
C PRO A 108 48.49 -28.97 2.18
#